data_AF-A0A2V6JFM2-F1
#
_entry.id   AF-A0A2V6JFM2-F1
#
_cell.length_a   1.000
_cell.length_b   1.000
_cell.length_c   1.000
_cell.angle_alpha   90.00
_cell.angle_beta   90.00
_cell.angle_gamma   90.00
#
_symmetry.space_group_name_H-M   'P 1'
#
loop_
_entity.id
_entity.type
_entity.pdbx_description
1 polymer ?
#
loop_
_entity_poly.entity_id
_entity_poly.type
_entity_poly.pdbx_seq_one_letter_code
_entity_poly.pdbx_strand_id
1 'polypeptide(L)'
;MYGVNGALAVELYLKLLLEIEGKQVPETHDLQKLYLQLGRESRAKLKKRHDELAKDHQLLSGFSKRYGIKMELESLLEDGKDVFKQFRYLFEGIRDRTKGLSFFLELFGQVVRNRILDHRPEWLSEEPTSPTH
;
A
#
# COMPACT_ATOMS: atom_id res chain seq x y z
N MET A 1 16.10 -1.25 4.36
CA MET A 1 15.26 -0.53 5.33
C MET A 1 14.05 0.16 4.66
N TYR A 2 13.56 -0.35 3.51
CA TYR A 2 12.52 0.32 2.72
C TYR A 2 11.11 -0.25 2.93
N GLY A 3 11.00 -1.52 3.37
CA GLY A 3 9.70 -2.22 3.43
C GLY A 3 8.77 -1.77 4.54
N VAL A 4 9.32 -1.32 5.67
CA VAL A 4 8.53 -0.78 6.78
C VAL A 4 7.88 0.54 6.38
N ASN A 5 8.63 1.44 5.73
CA ASN A 5 8.11 2.71 5.27
C ASN A 5 7.05 2.50 4.18
N GLY A 6 7.27 1.56 3.26
CA GLY A 6 6.28 1.18 2.24
C GLY A 6 4.98 0.67 2.86
N ALA A 7 5.05 -0.27 3.81
CA ALA A 7 3.86 -0.76 4.50
C ALA A 7 3.14 0.32 5.31
N LEU A 8 3.90 1.15 6.04
CA LEU A 8 3.33 2.26 6.80
C LEU A 8 2.61 3.25 5.88
N ALA A 9 3.22 3.61 4.74
CA ALA A 9 2.61 4.51 3.76
C ALA A 9 1.31 3.91 3.21
N VAL A 10 1.31 2.63 2.82
CA VAL A 10 0.10 1.93 2.36
C VAL A 10 -0.97 1.92 3.45
N GLU A 11 -0.61 1.62 4.69
CA GLU A 11 -1.54 1.64 5.83
C GLU A 11 -2.21 3.01 5.98
N LEU A 12 -1.41 4.08 6.02
CA LEU A 12 -1.90 5.44 6.17
C LEU A 12 -2.80 5.85 4.99
N TYR A 13 -2.42 5.51 3.76
CA TYR A 13 -3.24 5.79 2.59
C TYR A 13 -4.55 4.99 2.58
N LEU A 14 -4.54 3.71 2.97
CA LEU A 14 -5.77 2.93 3.08
C LEU A 14 -6.70 3.49 4.16
N LYS A 15 -6.17 3.89 5.31
CA LYS A 15 -6.94 4.55 6.38
C LYS A 15 -7.53 5.87 5.93
N LEU A 16 -6.75 6.70 5.24
CA LEU A 16 -7.22 7.96 4.68
C LEU A 16 -8.32 7.74 3.64
N LEU A 17 -8.18 6.72 2.78
CA LEU A 17 -9.21 6.38 1.81
C LEU A 17 -10.50 5.88 2.48
N LEU A 18 -10.41 5.12 3.58
CA LEU A 18 -11.57 4.72 4.38
C LEU A 18 -12.30 5.94 4.96
N GLU A 19 -11.55 6.90 5.50
CA GLU A 19 -12.09 8.15 6.04
C GLU A 19 -12.82 8.95 4.95
N ILE A 20 -12.21 9.09 3.76
CA ILE A 20 -12.82 9.77 2.61
C ILE A 20 -14.11 9.08 2.13
N GLU A 21 -14.17 7.75 2.21
CA GLU A 21 -15.37 6.96 1.92
C GLU A 21 -16.44 7.02 3.04
N GLY A 22 -16.18 7.75 4.13
CA GLY A 22 -17.10 7.91 5.26
C GLY A 22 -17.23 6.64 6.11
N LYS A 23 -16.19 5.80 6.15
CA LYS A 23 -16.18 4.55 6.92
C LYS A 23 -15.41 4.71 8.22
N GLN A 24 -15.79 3.92 9.22
CA GLN A 24 -15.04 3.85 10.46
C GLN A 24 -13.64 3.31 10.20
N VAL A 25 -12.62 4.08 10.59
CA VAL A 25 -11.22 3.67 10.49
C VAL A 25 -10.87 2.73 11.65
N PRO A 26 -10.53 1.46 11.39
CA PRO A 26 -10.19 0.51 12.44
C PRO A 26 -8.79 0.76 13.01
N GLU A 27 -8.62 0.47 14.29
CA GLU A 27 -7.31 0.43 14.95
C GLU A 27 -6.58 -0.88 14.61
N THR A 28 -6.06 -0.97 13.37
CA THR A 28 -5.29 -2.13 12.90
C THR A 28 -4.19 -1.72 11.91
N HIS A 29 -3.17 -2.57 11.82
CA HIS A 29 -2.08 -2.48 10.84
C HIS A 29 -2.20 -3.54 9.73
N ASP A 30 -3.25 -4.36 9.79
CA ASP A 30 -3.50 -5.43 8.83
C ASP A 30 -4.00 -4.82 7.51
N LEU A 31 -3.09 -4.73 6.53
CA LEU A 31 -3.35 -4.12 5.23
C LEU A 31 -4.48 -4.85 4.47
N GLN A 32 -4.60 -6.16 4.64
CA GLN A 32 -5.65 -6.95 4.01
C GLN A 32 -7.02 -6.58 4.59
N LYS A 33 -7.12 -6.46 5.92
CA LYS A 33 -8.37 -6.01 6.58
C LYS A 33 -8.74 -4.60 6.16
N LEU A 34 -7.77 -3.68 6.13
CA LEU A 34 -8.00 -2.31 5.67
C LEU A 34 -8.51 -2.28 4.22
N TYR A 35 -7.85 -3.02 3.33
CA TYR A 35 -8.27 -3.12 1.93
C TYR A 35 -9.68 -3.69 1.78
N LEU A 36 -10.01 -4.77 2.51
CA LEU A 36 -11.33 -5.42 2.42
C LEU A 36 -12.48 -4.52 2.89
N GLN A 37 -12.21 -3.56 3.79
CA GLN A 37 -13.19 -2.59 4.25
C GLN A 37 -13.49 -1.50 3.21
N LEU A 38 -12.64 -1.31 2.20
CA LEU A 38 -12.87 -0.34 1.14
C LEU A 38 -14.08 -0.69 0.26
N GLY A 39 -14.63 0.33 -0.38
CA GLY A 39 -15.81 0.22 -1.23
C GLY A 39 -15.54 -0.73 -2.38
N ARG A 40 -16.58 -1.42 -2.86
CA ARG A 40 -16.42 -2.36 -3.99
C ARG A 40 -15.82 -1.66 -5.21
N GLU A 41 -16.23 -0.41 -5.46
CA GLU A 41 -15.69 0.41 -6.55
C GLU A 41 -14.19 0.71 -6.36
N SER A 42 -13.81 1.23 -5.19
CA SER A 42 -12.41 1.56 -4.91
C SER A 42 -11.51 0.32 -4.95
N ARG A 43 -11.94 -0.79 -4.37
CA ARG A 43 -11.20 -2.06 -4.46
C ARG A 43 -10.98 -2.50 -5.91
N ALA A 44 -12.04 -2.45 -6.73
CA ALA A 44 -11.94 -2.81 -8.14
C ALA A 44 -10.97 -1.90 -8.91
N LYS A 45 -11.00 -0.59 -8.66
CA LYS A 45 -10.07 0.37 -9.29
C LYS A 45 -8.63 0.16 -8.83
N LEU A 46 -8.40 -0.03 -7.53
CA LEU A 46 -7.08 -0.32 -6.98
C LEU A 46 -6.50 -1.61 -7.55
N LYS A 47 -7.31 -2.68 -7.60
CA LYS A 47 -6.90 -3.97 -8.17
C LYS A 47 -6.56 -3.83 -9.66
N LYS A 48 -7.43 -3.17 -10.43
CA LYS A 48 -7.20 -2.94 -11.85
C LYS A 48 -5.88 -2.19 -12.10
N ARG A 49 -5.66 -1.06 -11.43
CA ARG A 49 -4.43 -0.25 -11.57
C ARG A 49 -3.18 -1.02 -11.15
N HIS A 50 -3.28 -1.80 -10.07
CA HIS A 50 -2.19 -2.65 -9.63
C HIS A 50 -1.85 -3.74 -10.66
N ASP A 51 -2.87 -4.42 -11.20
CA ASP A 51 -2.70 -5.47 -12.21
C ASP A 51 -2.15 -4.92 -13.54
N GLU A 52 -2.46 -3.65 -13.88
CA GLU A 52 -1.86 -2.92 -15.01
C GLU A 52 -0.36 -2.63 -14.75
N LEU A 53 -0.01 -2.07 -13.60
CA LEU A 53 1.38 -1.81 -13.22
C LEU A 53 2.23 -3.09 -13.14
N ALA A 54 1.63 -4.18 -12.65
CA ALA A 54 2.28 -5.48 -12.55
C ALA A 54 2.65 -6.05 -13.93
N LYS A 55 1.89 -5.71 -14.99
CA LYS A 55 2.17 -6.12 -16.37
C LYS A 55 3.24 -5.27 -17.04
N ASP A 56 3.23 -3.95 -16.80
CA ASP A 56 4.10 -3.00 -17.51
C ASP A 56 5.55 -3.02 -17.02
N HIS A 57 5.78 -3.30 -15.73
CA HIS A 57 7.15 -3.29 -15.22
C HIS A 57 7.87 -4.63 -15.47
N GLN A 58 8.68 -4.67 -16.54
CA GLN A 58 9.60 -5.77 -16.84
C GLN A 58 10.51 -6.15 -15.65
N LEU A 59 10.88 -5.19 -14.79
CA LEU A 59 11.68 -5.42 -13.58
C LEU A 59 10.97 -6.31 -12.55
N LEU A 60 9.63 -6.24 -12.45
CA LEU A 60 8.87 -7.06 -11.49
C LEU A 60 8.92 -8.54 -11.87
N SER A 61 8.93 -8.85 -13.17
CA SER A 61 9.00 -10.23 -13.67
C SER A 61 10.32 -10.93 -13.29
N GLY A 62 11.43 -10.19 -13.31
CA GLY A 62 12.75 -10.69 -12.90
C GLY A 62 12.87 -10.85 -11.39
N PHE A 63 12.34 -9.90 -10.62
CA PHE A 63 12.35 -9.97 -9.14
C PHE A 63 11.43 -11.07 -8.60
N SER A 64 10.22 -11.22 -9.15
CA SER A 64 9.29 -12.28 -8.77
C SER A 64 9.93 -13.67 -8.95
N LYS A 65 10.57 -13.93 -10.10
CA LYS A 65 11.30 -15.18 -10.35
C LYS A 65 12.50 -15.38 -9.42
N ARG A 66 13.25 -14.31 -9.13
CA ARG A 66 14.48 -14.40 -8.32
C ARG A 66 14.22 -14.59 -6.83
N TYR A 67 13.13 -14.02 -6.31
CA TYR A 67 12.82 -14.02 -4.88
C TYR A 67 11.58 -14.84 -4.51
N GLY A 68 10.90 -15.46 -5.50
CA GLY A 68 9.71 -16.27 -5.27
C GLY A 68 8.49 -15.45 -4.80
N ILE A 69 8.49 -14.15 -5.08
CA ILE A 69 7.45 -13.23 -4.60
C ILE A 69 6.26 -13.26 -5.55
N LYS A 70 5.07 -13.46 -4.98
CA LYS A 70 3.82 -13.40 -5.74
C LYS A 70 3.46 -11.94 -5.99
N MET A 71 3.20 -11.63 -7.26
CA MET A 71 2.85 -10.30 -7.74
C MET A 71 1.37 -9.97 -7.58
N GLU A 72 0.58 -10.86 -7.00
CA GLU A 72 -0.84 -10.64 -6.81
C GLU A 72 -1.07 -9.69 -5.63
N LEU A 73 -1.99 -8.73 -5.79
CA LEU A 73 -2.30 -7.73 -4.77
C LEU A 73 -2.62 -8.38 -3.42
N GLU A 74 -3.39 -9.46 -3.43
CA GLU A 74 -3.81 -10.18 -2.24
C GLU A 74 -2.60 -10.79 -1.50
N SER A 75 -1.61 -11.31 -2.24
CA SER A 75 -0.37 -11.83 -1.66
C SER A 75 0.48 -10.70 -1.09
N LEU A 76 0.56 -9.57 -1.79
CA LEU A 76 1.31 -8.38 -1.32
C LEU A 76 0.76 -7.83 0.00
N LEU A 77 -0.56 -7.73 0.13
CA LEU A 77 -1.23 -7.25 1.34
C LEU A 77 -1.05 -8.22 2.51
N GLU A 78 -1.16 -9.53 2.24
CA GLU A 78 -0.96 -10.59 3.22
C GLU A 78 0.48 -10.59 3.75
N ASP A 79 1.46 -10.46 2.87
CA ASP A 79 2.88 -10.40 3.26
C ASP A 79 3.24 -9.09 4.00
N GLY A 80 2.56 -7.98 3.68
CA GLY A 80 2.78 -6.67 4.29
C GLY A 80 2.35 -6.56 5.75
N LYS A 81 1.39 -7.38 6.20
CA LYS A 81 0.83 -7.29 7.57
C LYS A 81 1.84 -7.55 8.68
N ASP A 82 2.84 -8.39 8.40
CA ASP A 82 3.84 -8.82 9.38
C ASP A 82 5.15 -8.03 9.25
N VAL A 83 5.25 -7.05 8.34
CA VAL A 83 6.53 -6.38 8.05
C VAL A 83 7.11 -5.67 9.27
N PHE A 84 6.26 -5.04 10.09
CA PHE A 84 6.69 -4.35 11.32
C PHE A 84 7.23 -5.35 12.35
N LYS A 85 6.56 -6.49 12.51
CA LYS A 85 6.98 -7.56 13.42
C LYS A 85 8.30 -8.16 12.97
N GLN A 86 8.44 -8.44 11.67
CA GLN A 86 9.67 -8.99 11.09
C GLN A 86 10.83 -8.01 11.24
N PHE A 87 10.61 -6.72 11.02
CA PHE A 87 11.63 -5.69 11.20
C PHE A 87 12.02 -5.53 12.67
N ARG A 88 11.04 -5.47 13.58
CA ARG A 88 11.26 -5.30 15.02
C ARG A 88 12.17 -6.39 15.60
N TYR A 89 11.94 -7.63 15.19
CA TYR A 89 12.63 -8.80 15.72
C TYR A 89 13.71 -9.35 14.76
N LEU A 90 14.17 -8.53 13.81
CA LEU A 90 15.17 -8.92 12.81
C LEU A 90 16.48 -9.43 13.45
N PHE A 91 16.88 -8.84 14.57
CA PHE A 91 18.11 -9.20 15.30
C PHE A 91 17.91 -10.37 16.28
N GLU A 92 16.68 -10.87 16.42
CA GLU A 92 16.32 -11.97 17.33
C GLU A 92 16.23 -13.32 16.59
N GLY A 93 16.79 -13.41 15.38
CA GLY A 93 16.85 -14.66 14.61
C GLY A 93 15.59 -14.99 13.80
N ILE A 94 14.63 -14.07 13.72
CA ILE A 94 13.50 -14.22 12.79
C ILE A 94 14.04 -14.11 11.36
N ARG A 95 13.68 -15.09 10.51
CA ARG A 95 14.05 -15.04 9.08
C ARG A 95 13.45 -13.80 8.43
N ASP A 96 14.32 -12.98 7.86
CA ASP A 96 13.94 -11.83 7.05
C ASP A 96 13.19 -12.28 5.79
N ARG A 97 11.86 -12.20 5.84
CA ARG A 97 10.97 -12.39 4.68
C ARG A 97 10.61 -11.07 3.99
N THR A 98 11.17 -9.95 4.45
CA THR A 98 10.85 -8.60 3.91
C THR A 98 11.59 -8.29 2.62
N LYS A 99 12.56 -9.13 2.21
CA LYS A 99 13.36 -8.96 1.00
C LYS A 99 12.46 -8.98 -0.24
N GLY A 100 12.41 -7.84 -0.94
CA GLY A 100 11.65 -7.63 -2.17
C GLY A 100 10.27 -7.01 -1.97
N LEU A 101 9.60 -7.23 -0.83
CA LEU A 101 8.30 -6.63 -0.49
C LEU A 101 8.30 -5.09 -0.51
N SER A 102 9.46 -4.49 -0.23
CA SER A 102 9.59 -3.03 -0.11
C SER A 102 9.18 -2.30 -1.39
N PHE A 103 9.65 -2.79 -2.54
CA PHE A 103 9.40 -2.14 -3.82
C PHE A 103 7.94 -2.28 -4.25
N PHE A 104 7.34 -3.44 -4.02
CA PHE A 104 5.95 -3.71 -4.40
C PHE A 104 4.96 -2.91 -3.54
N LEU A 105 5.21 -2.80 -2.23
CA LEU A 105 4.38 -1.98 -1.34
C LEU A 105 4.47 -0.49 -1.67
N GLU A 106 5.65 0.00 -2.07
CA GLU A 106 5.81 1.39 -2.51
C GLU A 106 4.97 1.68 -3.77
N LEU A 107 5.05 0.81 -4.79
CA LEU A 107 4.23 0.93 -6.00
C LEU A 107 2.74 0.88 -5.67
N PHE A 108 2.31 -0.06 -4.83
CA PHE A 108 0.91 -0.12 -4.41
C PHE A 108 0.50 1.12 -3.61
N GLY A 109 1.38 1.67 -2.76
CA GLY A 109 1.15 2.93 -2.06
C GLY A 109 0.85 4.08 -3.02
N GLN A 110 1.58 4.17 -4.14
CA GLN A 110 1.28 5.15 -5.19
C GLN A 110 -0.10 4.93 -5.83
N VAL A 111 -0.51 3.67 -6.05
CA VAL A 111 -1.86 3.35 -6.56
C VAL A 111 -2.94 3.85 -5.60
N VAL A 112 -2.78 3.62 -4.30
CA VAL A 112 -3.73 4.10 -3.28
C VAL A 112 -3.73 5.63 -3.20
N ARG A 113 -2.55 6.26 -3.22
CA ARG A 113 -2.42 7.73 -3.27
C ARG A 113 -3.17 8.32 -4.47
N ASN A 114 -2.98 7.77 -5.66
CA ASN A 114 -3.67 8.25 -6.85
C ASN A 114 -5.19 8.06 -6.74
N ARG A 115 -5.65 7.00 -6.07
CA ARG A 115 -7.08 6.84 -5.78
C ARG A 115 -7.60 7.91 -4.82
N ILE A 116 -6.85 8.25 -3.77
CA ILE A 116 -7.20 9.36 -2.87
C ILE A 116 -7.32 10.67 -3.66
N LEU A 117 -6.39 10.94 -4.56
CA LEU A 117 -6.41 12.14 -5.40
C LEU A 117 -7.57 12.15 -6.41
N ASP A 118 -8.04 10.99 -6.88
CA ASP A 118 -9.28 10.92 -7.68
C ASP A 118 -10.50 11.42 -6.87
N HIS A 119 -10.49 11.27 -5.53
CA HIS A 119 -11.55 11.77 -4.65
C HIS A 119 -11.35 13.22 -4.22
N ARG A 120 -10.10 13.68 -4.15
CA ARG A 120 -9.69 15.00 -3.65
C ARG A 120 -8.70 15.65 -4.63
N PRO A 121 -9.12 15.98 -5.87
CA PRO A 121 -8.23 16.56 -6.87
C PRO A 121 -7.65 17.91 -6.43
N GLU A 122 -8.33 18.64 -5.54
CA GLU A 122 -7.86 19.90 -4.96
C GLU A 122 -6.56 19.75 -4.14
N TRP A 123 -6.19 18.55 -3.71
CA TRP A 123 -4.93 18.31 -3.00
C TRP A 123 -3.70 18.26 -3.93
N LEU A 124 -3.91 18.41 -5.25
CA LEU A 124 -2.84 18.58 -6.22
C LEU A 124 -2.40 20.04 -6.37
N SER A 125 -3.24 21.01 -5.98
CA SER A 125 -2.90 22.43 -6.08
C SER A 125 -2.12 22.90 -4.84
N GLU A 126 -1.03 23.63 -5.07
CA GLU A 126 -0.22 24.25 -4.01
C GLU A 126 -0.81 25.53 -3.43
N GLU A 127 -2.05 25.90 -3.75
CA GLU A 127 -2.65 27.11 -3.17
C GLU A 127 -2.82 26.91 -1.65
N PRO A 128 -2.07 27.65 -0.82
CA PRO A 128 -2.14 27.47 0.61
C PRO A 128 -3.53 27.92 1.06
N THR A 129 -4.30 26.98 1.62
CA THR A 129 -5.49 27.27 2.42
C THR A 129 -5.06 27.90 3.75
N SER A 130 -4.47 29.09 3.68
CA SER A 130 -4.33 29.96 4.85
C SER A 130 -5.45 30.98 4.78
N PRO A 131 -6.42 30.98 5.72
CA PRO A 131 -7.27 32.13 5.89
C PRO A 131 -6.39 33.29 6.34
N THR A 132 -6.36 34.35 5.56
CA THR A 132 -5.85 35.66 5.99
C THR A 132 -6.68 36.10 7.18
N HIS A 133 -6.12 35.95 8.38
CA HIS A 133 -6.60 36.56 9.61
C HIS A 133 -5.76 37.79 9.93
#